data_AF-A0A1E1IQ70-F1
#
_entry.id   AF-A0A1E1IQ70-F1
#
_cell.length_a   1.000
_cell.length_b   1.000
_cell.length_c   1.000
_cell.angle_alpha   90.00
_cell.angle_beta   90.00
_cell.angle_gamma   90.00
#
_symmetry.space_group_name_H-M   'P 1'
#
loop_
_entity.id
_entity.type
_entity.pdbx_description
1 polymer ?
#
loop_
_entity_poly.entity_id
_entity_poly.type
_entity_poly.pdbx_seq_one_letter_code
_entity_poly.pdbx_strand_id
1 'polypeptide(L)'
;MDVHAPNVIINPEKFELVLHANEDCTFELTNVGYEAIIYRVRTTAPLRYYLKHSKGVVKGNSSAKITIFLNQKTFAEGLPVGARYTKDTFRVECAVLGERDVIEAHGANLASLIQKKKDGNAASVVQKYISCRVLLGGDSKDLATAPAA
;
A
#
# COMPACT_ATOMS: atom_id res chain seq x y z
N MET A 1 -30.49 -6.36 5.92
CA MET A 1 -29.38 -6.66 5.00
C MET A 1 -28.16 -6.83 5.87
N ASP A 2 -27.65 -8.05 5.95
CA ASP A 2 -26.44 -8.35 6.72
C ASP A 2 -25.28 -7.53 6.18
N VAL A 3 -24.68 -6.73 7.06
CA VAL A 3 -23.54 -5.90 6.70
C VAL A 3 -22.31 -6.80 6.69
N HIS A 4 -21.99 -7.36 5.53
CA HIS A 4 -20.83 -8.22 5.38
C HIS A 4 -19.55 -7.40 5.22
N ALA A 5 -18.61 -7.61 6.13
CA ALA A 5 -17.24 -7.16 5.98
C ALA A 5 -16.59 -7.94 4.82
N PRO A 6 -15.87 -7.29 3.89
CA PRO A 6 -15.24 -7.98 2.78
C PRO A 6 -14.16 -8.96 3.27
N ASN A 7 -14.15 -10.18 2.73
CA ASN A 7 -13.11 -11.16 3.03
C ASN A 7 -11.93 -10.99 2.05
N VAL A 8 -10.82 -10.45 2.55
CA VAL A 8 -9.66 -10.07 1.74
C VAL A 8 -8.35 -10.56 2.31
N ILE A 9 -7.44 -10.91 1.39
CA ILE A 9 -6.06 -11.31 1.68
C ILE A 9 -5.12 -10.30 1.03
N ILE A 10 -4.04 -9.96 1.72
CA ILE A 10 -2.96 -9.15 1.17
C ILE A 10 -1.70 -10.00 1.17
N ASN A 11 -0.99 -10.01 0.04
CA ASN A 11 0.26 -10.71 -0.06
C ASN A 11 1.32 -9.92 -0.86
N PRO A 12 2.54 -9.75 -0.33
CA PRO A 12 2.93 -10.01 1.07
C PRO A 12 2.46 -8.88 2.01
N GLU A 13 2.42 -9.18 3.31
CA GLU A 13 2.07 -8.20 4.36
C GLU A 13 3.27 -7.37 4.84
N LYS A 14 4.47 -7.68 4.34
CA LYS A 14 5.72 -7.00 4.70
C LYS A 14 6.62 -6.87 3.48
N PHE A 15 7.28 -5.72 3.38
CA PHE A 15 8.26 -5.42 2.35
C PHE A 15 9.56 -4.91 2.96
N GLU A 16 10.67 -5.27 2.34
CA GLU A 16 11.96 -4.62 2.52
C GLU A 16 12.44 -4.13 1.16
N LEU A 17 12.81 -2.85 1.09
CA LEU A 17 13.32 -2.19 -0.12
C LEU A 17 14.69 -1.59 0.15
N VAL A 18 15.51 -1.48 -0.88
CA VAL A 18 16.79 -0.80 -0.80
C VAL A 18 16.70 0.53 -1.56
N LEU A 19 17.02 1.63 -0.91
CA LEU A 19 17.08 2.92 -1.57
C LEU A 19 18.14 2.89 -2.68
N HIS A 20 17.81 3.43 -3.85
CA HIS A 20 18.64 3.41 -5.07
C HIS A 20 18.77 2.05 -5.78
N ALA A 21 18.24 0.96 -5.22
CA ALA A 21 17.91 -0.19 -6.06
C ALA A 21 16.71 0.22 -6.91
N ASN A 22 16.82 0.08 -8.24
CA ASN A 22 15.71 0.33 -9.17
C ASN A 22 14.69 -0.84 -9.11
N GLU A 23 14.17 -1.11 -7.92
CA GLU A 23 13.22 -2.17 -7.65
C GLU A 23 11.85 -1.53 -7.38
N ASP A 24 10.86 -1.90 -8.19
CA ASP A 24 9.47 -1.65 -7.87
C ASP A 24 8.92 -2.78 -7.02
N CYS A 25 8.07 -2.42 -6.08
CA CYS A 25 7.49 -3.35 -5.12
C CYS A 25 6.03 -3.57 -5.45
N THR A 26 5.55 -4.81 -5.40
CA THR A 26 4.15 -5.10 -5.71
C THR A 26 3.51 -5.93 -4.62
N PHE A 27 2.26 -5.60 -4.30
CA PHE A 27 1.41 -6.42 -3.45
C PHE A 27 0.12 -6.78 -4.18
N GLU A 28 -0.40 -7.94 -3.84
CA GLU A 28 -1.67 -8.45 -4.34
C GLU A 28 -2.74 -8.26 -3.26
N LEU A 29 -3.88 -7.69 -3.67
CA LEU A 29 -5.12 -7.65 -2.90
C LEU A 29 -6.07 -8.68 -3.51
N THR A 30 -6.26 -9.80 -2.82
CA THR A 30 -7.18 -10.86 -3.24
C THR A 30 -8.50 -10.73 -2.52
N ASN A 31 -9.59 -10.63 -3.28
CA ASN A 31 -10.95 -10.74 -2.78
C ASN A 31 -11.38 -12.20 -2.84
N VAL A 32 -11.47 -12.85 -1.69
CA VAL A 32 -11.95 -14.24 -1.57
C VAL A 32 -13.46 -14.31 -1.32
N GLY A 33 -14.14 -13.17 -1.28
CA GLY A 33 -15.60 -13.09 -1.27
C GLY A 33 -16.20 -13.16 -2.67
N TYR A 34 -17.52 -13.31 -2.72
CA TYR A 34 -18.28 -13.34 -3.97
C TYR A 34 -18.67 -11.94 -4.47
N GLU A 35 -18.85 -10.99 -3.56
CA GLU A 35 -19.24 -9.63 -3.88
C GLU A 35 -18.03 -8.84 -4.38
N ALA A 36 -18.27 -7.89 -5.30
CA ALA A 36 -17.24 -6.93 -5.66
C ALA A 36 -16.92 -6.02 -4.48
N ILE A 37 -15.65 -5.63 -4.36
CA ILE A 37 -15.19 -4.72 -3.31
C ILE A 37 -14.56 -3.48 -3.92
N ILE A 38 -14.66 -2.37 -3.21
CA ILE A 38 -13.88 -1.16 -3.45
C ILE A 38 -12.71 -1.10 -2.48
N TYR A 39 -11.59 -0.56 -2.93
CA TYR A 39 -10.41 -0.38 -2.08
C TYR A 39 -9.75 0.98 -2.27
N ARG A 40 -9.02 1.41 -1.23
CA ARG A 40 -8.02 2.48 -1.29
C ARG A 40 -6.81 2.15 -0.44
N VAL A 41 -5.65 2.63 -0.88
CA VAL A 41 -4.35 2.46 -0.21
C VAL A 41 -3.85 3.82 0.25
N ARG A 42 -3.41 3.90 1.50
CA ARG A 42 -2.80 5.09 2.10
C ARG A 42 -1.46 4.70 2.72
N THR A 43 -0.51 5.63 2.80
CA THR A 43 0.78 5.42 3.46
C THR A 43 1.02 6.47 4.53
N THR A 44 1.82 6.12 5.55
CA THR A 44 2.31 7.06 6.56
C THR A 44 3.33 8.06 6.01
N ALA A 45 3.94 7.79 4.85
CA ALA A 45 4.96 8.65 4.25
C ALA A 45 4.66 8.94 2.76
N PRO A 46 3.59 9.69 2.44
CA PRO A 46 3.12 9.88 1.06
C PRO A 46 4.13 10.59 0.15
N LEU A 47 5.05 11.39 0.69
CA LEU A 47 6.10 12.02 -0.10
C LEU A 47 7.15 11.02 -0.59
N ARG A 48 7.33 9.88 0.11
CA ARG A 48 8.36 8.88 -0.21
C ARG A 48 7.94 7.88 -1.27
N TYR A 49 6.64 7.75 -1.53
CA TYR A 49 6.10 6.69 -2.36
C TYR A 49 5.15 7.21 -3.43
N TYR A 50 5.29 6.68 -4.63
CA TYR A 50 4.27 6.75 -5.66
C TYR A 50 3.57 5.40 -5.76
N LEU A 51 2.24 5.40 -5.82
CA LEU A 51 1.45 4.17 -5.92
C LEU A 51 0.68 4.15 -7.24
N LYS A 52 0.85 3.08 -8.01
CA LYS A 52 0.03 2.77 -9.17
C LYS A 52 -1.08 1.82 -8.76
N HIS A 53 -2.31 2.12 -9.19
CA HIS A 53 -3.53 1.42 -8.77
C HIS A 53 -3.76 1.50 -7.25
N SER A 54 -3.57 2.69 -6.66
CA SER A 54 -3.79 2.92 -5.22
C SER A 54 -5.25 2.86 -4.77
N LYS A 55 -6.19 2.77 -5.71
CA LYS A 55 -7.62 2.63 -5.47
C LYS A 55 -8.26 1.92 -6.65
N GLY A 56 -9.38 1.26 -6.43
CA GLY A 56 -10.12 0.61 -7.50
C GLY A 56 -11.21 -0.33 -7.00
N VAL A 57 -11.61 -1.22 -7.90
CA VAL A 57 -12.60 -2.26 -7.67
C VAL A 57 -11.92 -3.61 -7.88
N VAL A 58 -12.20 -4.57 -7.01
CA VAL A 58 -11.82 -5.98 -7.19
C VAL A 58 -13.10 -6.80 -7.23
N LYS A 59 -13.30 -7.56 -8.33
CA LYS A 59 -14.45 -8.46 -8.45
C LYS A 59 -14.35 -9.59 -7.41
N GLY A 60 -15.47 -10.27 -7.16
CA GLY A 60 -15.46 -11.49 -6.36
C GLY A 60 -14.49 -12.53 -6.92
N ASN A 61 -13.82 -13.27 -6.03
CA ASN A 61 -12.85 -14.32 -6.37
C ASN A 61 -11.76 -13.85 -7.34
N SER A 62 -11.29 -12.62 -7.19
CA SER A 62 -10.29 -12.01 -8.08
C SER A 62 -9.26 -11.22 -7.28
N SER A 63 -8.17 -10.85 -7.93
CA SER A 63 -7.07 -10.10 -7.34
C SER A 63 -6.81 -8.81 -8.10
N ALA A 64 -6.32 -7.79 -7.38
CA ALA A 64 -5.69 -6.63 -7.97
C ALA A 64 -4.22 -6.57 -7.56
N LYS A 65 -3.35 -6.22 -8.52
CA LYS A 65 -1.93 -5.96 -8.28
C LYS A 65 -1.71 -4.46 -8.13
N ILE A 66 -1.12 -4.06 -7.00
CA ILE A 66 -0.79 -2.67 -6.68
C ILE A 66 0.73 -2.54 -6.68
N THR A 67 1.24 -1.53 -7.39
CA THR A 67 2.68 -1.27 -7.46
C THR A 67 3.04 -0.04 -6.63
N ILE A 68 4.08 -0.18 -5.82
CA ILE A 68 4.69 0.83 -4.97
C ILE A 68 6.06 1.16 -5.57
N PHE A 69 6.29 2.44 -5.81
CA PHE A 69 7.54 2.98 -6.29
C PHE A 69 8.13 3.91 -5.24
N LEU A 70 9.44 3.85 -5.05
CA LEU A 70 10.17 4.83 -4.25
C LEU A 70 10.32 6.13 -5.03
N ASN A 71 9.90 7.24 -4.43
CA ASN A 71 10.18 8.56 -4.99
C ASN A 71 11.58 9.02 -4.56
N GLN A 72 12.59 8.65 -5.35
CA GLN A 72 14.00 8.92 -5.02
C GLN A 72 14.31 10.42 -4.81
N LYS A 73 13.56 11.33 -5.45
CA LYS A 73 13.80 12.77 -5.35
C LYS A 73 13.48 13.33 -3.97
N THR A 74 12.39 12.86 -3.38
CA THR A 74 11.83 13.36 -2.11
C THR A 74 12.03 12.37 -0.96
N PHE A 75 12.62 11.20 -1.22
CA PHE A 75 12.74 10.14 -0.22
C PHE A 75 13.49 10.59 1.04
N ALA A 76 14.56 11.36 0.82
CA ALA A 76 15.44 11.84 1.88
C ALA A 76 14.85 13.00 2.71
N GLU A 77 13.75 13.59 2.27
CA GLU A 77 13.14 14.73 2.95
C GLU A 77 12.61 14.31 4.33
N GLY A 78 13.05 15.03 5.37
CA GLY A 78 12.65 14.78 6.75
C GLY A 78 13.19 13.48 7.35
N LEU A 79 14.20 12.85 6.74
CA LEU A 79 14.90 11.74 7.38
C LEU A 79 15.73 12.26 8.58
N PRO A 80 15.68 11.59 9.74
CA PRO A 80 16.59 11.87 10.83
C PRO A 80 18.05 11.69 10.39
N VAL A 81 18.93 12.56 10.89
CA VAL A 81 20.37 12.43 10.67
C VAL A 81 20.85 11.08 11.21
N GLY A 82 21.59 10.32 10.40
CA GLY A 82 22.10 9.00 10.77
C GLY A 82 21.08 7.86 10.69
N ALA A 83 19.88 8.09 10.16
CA ALA A 83 18.93 7.01 9.91
C ALA A 83 19.51 5.97 8.95
N ARG A 84 19.48 4.69 9.35
CA ARG A 84 19.92 3.56 8.51
C ARG A 84 18.78 2.90 7.73
N TYR A 85 17.55 3.08 8.21
CA TYR A 85 16.36 2.59 7.55
C TYR A 85 15.13 3.42 7.94
N THR A 86 14.07 3.36 7.13
CA THR A 86 12.73 3.87 7.49
C THR A 86 11.78 2.72 7.83
N LYS A 87 10.75 3.02 8.62
CA LYS A 87 9.61 2.14 8.87
C LYS A 87 8.36 2.90 8.48
N ASP A 88 7.77 2.49 7.37
CA ASP A 88 6.56 3.08 6.82
C ASP A 88 5.46 2.02 6.76
N THR A 89 4.20 2.44 6.81
CA THR A 89 3.06 1.52 6.80
C THR A 89 2.11 1.90 5.70
N PHE A 90 1.69 0.92 4.90
CA PHE A 90 0.59 1.06 3.95
C PHE A 90 -0.68 0.49 4.57
N ARG A 91 -1.72 1.30 4.65
CA ARG A 91 -3.06 0.90 5.08
C ARG A 91 -3.94 0.71 3.85
N VAL A 92 -4.46 -0.49 3.68
CA VAL A 92 -5.47 -0.82 2.67
C VAL A 92 -6.82 -0.87 3.35
N GLU A 93 -7.77 -0.11 2.83
CA GLU A 93 -9.15 -0.11 3.32
C GLU A 93 -10.05 -0.66 2.23
N CYS A 94 -10.88 -1.64 2.58
CA CYS A 94 -11.76 -2.35 1.68
C CYS A 94 -13.19 -2.31 2.20
N ALA A 95 -14.15 -2.17 1.30
CA ALA A 95 -15.57 -2.28 1.61
C ALA A 95 -16.31 -2.98 0.46
N VAL A 96 -17.41 -3.67 0.74
CA VAL A 96 -18.29 -4.25 -0.29
C VAL A 96 -18.86 -3.14 -1.16
N LEU A 97 -18.82 -3.31 -2.48
CA LEU A 97 -19.49 -2.45 -3.45
C LEU A 97 -20.98 -2.80 -3.46
N GLY A 98 -21.80 -1.93 -2.90
CA GLY A 98 -23.25 -2.15 -2.85
C GLY A 98 -23.94 -1.75 -4.15
N GLU A 99 -25.14 -2.26 -4.38
CA GLU A 99 -25.93 -2.03 -5.60
C GLU A 99 -26.23 -0.55 -5.87
N ARG A 100 -26.27 0.29 -4.82
CA ARG A 100 -26.55 1.72 -4.91
C ARG A 100 -25.30 2.59 -5.03
N ASP A 101 -24.11 1.98 -4.96
CA ASP A 101 -22.85 2.73 -5.06
C ASP A 101 -22.53 3.00 -6.53
N VAL A 102 -22.48 4.28 -6.89
CA VAL A 102 -22.07 4.73 -8.23
C VAL A 102 -20.60 5.09 -8.20
N ILE A 103 -19.79 4.45 -9.03
CA ILE A 103 -18.36 4.75 -9.15
C ILE A 103 -18.17 5.85 -10.20
N GLU A 104 -17.60 6.97 -9.78
CA GLU A 104 -17.26 8.06 -10.68
C GLU A 104 -16.07 7.71 -11.59
N ALA A 105 -15.86 8.53 -12.62
CA ALA A 105 -14.73 8.38 -13.54
C ALA A 105 -13.41 8.19 -12.78
N HIS A 106 -12.65 7.16 -13.18
CA HIS A 106 -11.38 6.76 -12.56
C HIS A 106 -11.45 6.50 -11.03
N GLY A 107 -12.64 6.24 -10.48
CA GLY A 107 -12.84 6.01 -9.06
C GLY A 107 -12.52 7.23 -8.20
N ALA A 108 -12.85 8.44 -8.68
CA ALA A 108 -12.64 9.69 -7.94
C ALA A 108 -13.28 9.66 -6.54
N ASN A 109 -14.48 9.10 -6.42
CA ASN A 109 -15.27 9.06 -5.20
C ASN A 109 -15.08 7.82 -4.31
N LEU A 110 -14.21 6.87 -4.68
CA LEU A 110 -14.01 5.64 -3.89
C LEU A 110 -13.61 5.90 -2.44
N ALA A 111 -12.80 6.95 -2.21
CA ALA A 111 -12.41 7.35 -0.87
C ALA A 111 -13.62 7.81 -0.03
N SER A 112 -14.51 8.59 -0.62
CA SER A 112 -15.72 9.08 0.03
C SER A 112 -16.73 7.96 0.26
N LEU A 113 -16.87 7.02 -0.67
CA LEU A 113 -17.74 5.85 -0.52
C LEU A 113 -17.29 4.95 0.64
N ILE A 114 -15.99 4.62 0.70
CA ILE A 114 -15.42 3.85 1.81
C ILE A 114 -15.63 4.59 3.13
N GLN A 115 -15.43 5.91 3.16
CA GLN A 115 -15.62 6.70 4.37
C GLN A 115 -17.08 6.69 4.82
N LYS A 116 -18.03 6.92 3.90
CA LYS A 116 -19.47 6.87 4.19
C LYS A 116 -19.91 5.52 4.77
N LYS A 117 -19.39 4.41 4.23
CA LYS A 117 -19.65 3.07 4.75
C LYS A 117 -19.07 2.90 6.17
N LYS A 118 -17.85 3.38 6.38
CA LYS A 118 -17.20 3.36 7.70
C LYS A 118 -17.98 4.16 8.74
N ASP A 119 -18.47 5.35 8.37
CA ASP A 119 -19.22 6.23 9.26
C ASP A 119 -20.59 5.64 9.61
N GLY A 120 -21.24 4.95 8.67
CA GLY A 120 -22.49 4.24 8.93
C GLY A 120 -22.32 2.97 9.76
N ASN A 121 -21.26 2.20 9.49
CA ASN A 121 -20.86 1.05 10.30
C ASN A 121 -19.37 0.76 10.09
N ALA A 122 -18.56 1.00 11.13
CA ALA A 122 -17.11 0.78 11.06
C ALA A 122 -16.73 -0.67 10.73
N ALA A 123 -17.54 -1.65 11.14
CA ALA A 123 -17.30 -3.07 10.86
C ALA A 123 -17.51 -3.44 9.38
N SER A 124 -18.17 -2.59 8.59
CA SER A 124 -18.33 -2.79 7.14
C SER A 124 -17.05 -2.55 6.34
N VAL A 125 -16.02 -1.97 6.97
CA VAL A 125 -14.75 -1.63 6.33
C VAL A 125 -13.62 -2.43 6.97
N VAL A 126 -13.01 -3.30 6.17
CA VAL A 126 -11.81 -4.02 6.60
C VAL A 126 -10.60 -3.15 6.36
N GLN A 127 -9.72 -3.08 7.37
CA GLN A 127 -8.44 -2.40 7.29
C GLN A 127 -7.32 -3.44 7.41
N LYS A 128 -6.43 -3.49 6.42
CA LYS A 128 -5.22 -4.31 6.45
C LYS A 128 -4.00 -3.39 6.42
N TYR A 129 -2.92 -3.85 7.03
CA TYR A 129 -1.70 -3.09 7.17
C TYR A 129 -0.54 -3.88 6.60
N ILE A 130 0.25 -3.19 5.79
CA ILE A 130 1.48 -3.71 5.23
C ILE A 130 2.63 -2.92 5.81
N SER A 131 3.62 -3.60 6.39
CA SER A 131 4.82 -2.95 6.92
C SER A 131 5.87 -2.83 5.82
N CYS A 132 6.47 -1.66 5.66
CA CYS A 132 7.54 -1.41 4.70
C CYS A 132 8.78 -0.90 5.43
N ARG A 133 9.90 -1.58 5.21
CA ARG A 133 11.21 -1.12 5.66
C ARG A 133 12.03 -0.72 4.45
N VAL A 134 12.58 0.49 4.44
CA VAL A 134 13.51 0.91 3.39
C VAL A 134 14.89 1.07 3.97
N LEU A 135 15.84 0.30 3.47
CA LEU A 135 17.26 0.41 3.84
C LEU A 135 17.86 1.60 3.09
N LEU A 136 18.48 2.53 3.82
CA LEU A 136 18.96 3.81 3.29
C LEU A 136 20.37 3.74 2.69
N GLY A 137 21.05 2.59 2.80
CA GLY A 137 22.45 2.43 2.47
C GLY A 137 23.36 3.04 3.54
N GLY A 138 24.18 2.20 4.15
CA GLY A 138 25.43 2.62 4.80
C GLY A 138 26.56 2.15 3.90
N ASP A 139 27.35 3.10 3.40
CA ASP A 139 28.60 2.96 2.65
C ASP A 139 28.86 1.61 1.95
N SER A 140 28.55 1.53 0.66
CA SER A 140 29.23 0.61 -0.27
C SER A 140 30.68 1.06 -0.56
N LYS A 141 31.41 1.53 0.45
CA LYS A 141 32.83 1.90 0.41
C LYS A 141 33.50 1.54 1.73
N ASP A 142 33.82 0.25 1.90
CA ASP A 142 34.96 -0.21 2.70
C ASP A 142 35.26 -1.70 2.42
N LEU A 143 35.31 -2.04 1.14
CA LEU A 143 36.02 -3.24 0.70
C LEU A 143 36.85 -2.93 -0.55
N ALA A 144 37.68 -1.91 -0.44
CA ALA A 144 38.73 -1.64 -1.40
C ALA A 144 40.07 -1.53 -0.66
N THR A 145 40.92 -2.53 -0.91
CA THR A 145 42.38 -2.50 -0.78
C THR A 145 42.98 -2.49 0.64
N ALA A 146 43.18 -3.69 1.19
CA ALA A 146 44.37 -3.93 2.02
C ALA A 146 45.55 -4.18 1.07
N PRO A 147 46.68 -3.45 1.17
CA PRO A 147 47.87 -3.80 0.42
C PRO A 147 48.45 -5.11 0.98
N ALA A 148 48.81 -6.03 0.09
CA ALA A 148 49.66 -7.16 0.42
C ALA A 148 51.07 -6.65 0.78
N ALA A 149 51.70 -7.41 1.67
CA ALA A 149 52.99 -7.17 2.34
C ALA A 149 54.13 -6.66 1.46
#